data_AF-A0A2A2X020-F1
#
_entry.id   AF-A0A2A2X020-F1
#
_cell.length_a   1.000
_cell.length_b   1.000
_cell.length_c   1.000
_cell.angle_alpha   90.00
_cell.angle_beta   90.00
_cell.angle_gamma   90.00
#
_symmetry.space_group_name_H-M   'P 1'
#
loop_
_entity.id
_entity.type
_entity.pdbx_description
1 polymer ?
#
loop_
_entity_poly.entity_id
_entity_poly.type
_entity_poly.pdbx_seq_one_letter_code
_entity_poly.pdbx_strand_id
1 'polypeptide(L)'
;MKKKNKELHVAVPKEEQGAWQIIDHTNCTKCEEELLFILKDNEHEFSLGLTTVLQGLWIAQKEGYVPKIPDDWWLKLRQFN
;
A
#
# COMPACT_ATOMS: atom_id res chain seq x y z
N MET A 1 -3.44 34.94 8.72
CA MET A 1 -2.36 33.97 8.40
C MET A 1 -2.77 33.21 7.15
N LYS A 2 -2.04 33.35 6.03
CA LYS A 2 -2.34 32.62 4.78
C LYS A 2 -1.88 31.17 4.95
N LYS A 3 -2.81 30.20 5.01
CA LYS A 3 -2.46 28.77 4.94
C LYS A 3 -1.83 28.55 3.56
N LYS A 4 -0.53 28.26 3.50
CA LYS A 4 0.09 27.77 2.27
C LYS A 4 -0.58 26.43 1.97
N ASN A 5 -1.34 26.35 0.87
CA ASN A 5 -1.72 25.07 0.30
C ASN A 5 -0.40 24.42 -0.13
N LYS A 6 0.08 23.46 0.66
CA LYS A 6 1.20 22.62 0.25
C LYS A 6 0.64 21.73 -0.85
N GLU A 7 1.10 21.89 -2.07
CA GLU A 7 0.77 20.95 -3.16
C GLU A 7 1.14 19.56 -2.65
N LEU A 8 0.13 18.70 -2.49
CA LEU A 8 0.37 17.31 -2.13
C LEU A 8 0.78 16.60 -3.42
N HIS A 9 2.05 16.23 -3.51
CA HIS A 9 2.51 15.32 -4.54
C HIS A 9 1.86 13.95 -4.28
N VAL A 10 1.02 13.52 -5.22
CA VAL A 10 0.34 12.22 -5.13
C VAL A 10 1.32 11.17 -5.60
N ALA A 11 1.68 10.25 -4.70
CA ALA A 11 2.49 9.11 -5.07
C ALA A 11 1.72 8.18 -6.00
N VAL A 12 2.39 7.69 -7.03
CA VAL A 12 1.86 6.75 -8.00
C VAL A 12 2.71 5.48 -8.01
N PRO A 13 2.15 4.35 -8.45
CA PRO A 13 2.94 3.14 -8.67
C PRO A 13 4.09 3.41 -9.61
N LYS A 14 5.26 2.86 -9.29
CA LYS A 14 6.36 2.78 -10.25
C LYS A 14 6.07 1.62 -11.19
N GLU A 15 5.86 1.94 -12.46
CA GLU A 15 5.58 0.94 -13.49
C GLU A 15 6.79 0.74 -14.41
N GLU A 16 7.04 -0.52 -14.77
CA GLU A 16 8.00 -0.93 -15.79
C GLU A 16 7.32 -1.93 -16.73
N GLN A 17 7.40 -1.68 -18.05
CA GLN A 17 6.76 -2.52 -19.07
C GLN A 17 5.25 -2.76 -18.85
N GLY A 18 4.56 -1.82 -18.22
CA GLY A 18 3.12 -1.91 -17.92
C GLY A 18 2.78 -2.75 -16.69
N ALA A 19 3.76 -3.16 -15.90
CA ALA A 19 3.57 -3.84 -14.62
C ALA A 19 4.05 -2.97 -13.47
N TRP A 20 3.36 -3.05 -12.33
CA TRP A 20 3.83 -2.42 -11.10
C TRP A 20 5.11 -3.08 -10.66
N GLN A 21 6.08 -2.28 -10.24
CA GLN A 21 7.27 -2.78 -9.59
C GLN A 21 6.93 -3.17 -8.15
N ILE A 22 7.16 -4.44 -7.85
CA ILE A 22 6.95 -5.05 -6.54
C ILE A 22 8.20 -5.85 -6.19
N ILE A 23 8.64 -5.78 -4.94
CA ILE A 23 9.66 -6.68 -4.41
C ILE A 23 8.94 -7.79 -3.66
N ASP A 24 9.18 -9.03 -4.09
CA ASP A 24 8.64 -10.24 -3.48
C ASP A 24 9.64 -10.83 -2.48
N HIS A 25 9.21 -10.88 -1.23
CA HIS A 25 9.92 -11.41 -0.08
C HIS A 25 9.21 -12.61 0.55
N THR A 26 8.24 -13.26 -0.11
CA THR A 26 7.52 -14.42 0.43
C THR A 26 8.47 -15.55 0.88
N ASN A 27 9.65 -15.68 0.27
CA ASN A 27 10.66 -16.67 0.64
C ASN A 27 11.76 -16.14 1.58
N CYS A 28 11.64 -14.91 2.08
CA CYS A 28 12.65 -14.27 2.92
C CYS A 28 12.37 -14.48 4.41
N THR A 29 13.18 -15.30 5.08
CA THR A 29 13.00 -15.64 6.51
C THR A 29 13.34 -14.51 7.49
N LYS A 30 13.87 -13.39 7.00
CA LYS A 30 14.28 -12.23 7.81
C LYS A 30 13.57 -10.93 7.42
N CYS A 31 12.68 -10.98 6.44
CA CYS A 31 11.98 -9.80 5.96
C CYS A 31 10.73 -9.58 6.81
N GLU A 32 10.45 -8.32 7.15
CA GLU A 32 9.27 -7.95 7.94
C GLU A 32 7.99 -7.89 7.11
N GLU A 33 8.12 -7.75 5.80
CA GLU A 33 7.02 -7.62 4.83
C GLU A 33 7.24 -8.60 3.68
N GLU A 34 6.19 -9.32 3.30
CA GLU A 34 6.21 -10.28 2.19
C GLU A 34 6.21 -9.60 0.81
N LEU A 35 5.56 -8.43 0.70
CA LEU A 35 5.50 -7.64 -0.53
C LEU A 35 5.79 -6.18 -0.24
N LEU A 36 6.66 -5.58 -1.05
CA LEU A 36 6.92 -4.14 -1.05
C LEU A 36 6.49 -3.56 -2.41
N PHE A 37 5.51 -2.66 -2.37
CA PHE A 37 5.03 -1.93 -3.55
C PHE A 37 5.89 -0.70 -3.77
N ILE A 38 6.51 -0.57 -4.95
CA ILE A 38 7.36 0.57 -5.25
C ILE A 38 6.49 1.71 -5.80
N LEU A 39 6.55 2.85 -5.12
CA LEU A 39 5.86 4.08 -5.48
C LEU A 39 6.88 5.17 -5.79
N LYS A 40 6.44 6.16 -6.56
CA LYS A 40 7.21 7.37 -6.82
C LYS A 40 6.33 8.61 -6.89
N ASP A 41 6.90 9.75 -6.57
CA ASP A 41 6.37 11.06 -6.95
C ASP A 41 7.38 11.79 -7.85
N ASN A 42 7.29 13.12 -7.96
CA ASN A 42 8.19 13.91 -8.80
C ASN A 42 9.64 13.96 -8.28
N GLU A 43 9.86 13.73 -6.99
CA GLU A 43 11.13 13.97 -6.31
C GLU A 43 11.67 12.73 -5.59
N HIS A 44 10.82 11.76 -5.28
CA HIS A 44 11.15 10.62 -4.43
C HIS A 44 10.65 9.30 -5.01
N GLU A 45 11.41 8.25 -4.75
CA GLU A 45 10.99 6.86 -4.88
C GLU A 45 11.01 6.23 -3.49
N PHE A 46 9.95 5.50 -3.16
CA PHE A 46 9.81 4.83 -1.87
C PHE A 46 8.98 3.56 -2.01
N SER A 47 8.92 2.76 -0.95
CA SER A 47 8.12 1.53 -0.93
C SER A 47 7.06 1.56 0.16
N LEU A 48 5.95 0.86 -0.08
CA LEU A 48 4.94 0.54 0.93
C LEU A 48 4.91 -0.97 1.16
N GLY A 49 4.96 -1.38 2.43
CA GLY A 49 4.68 -2.76 2.82
C GLY A 49 3.23 -3.16 2.60
N LEU A 50 3.00 -4.44 2.36
CA LEU A 50 1.68 -5.05 2.24
C LEU A 50 0.80 -4.71 3.45
N THR A 51 1.35 -4.74 4.66
CA THR A 51 0.62 -4.39 5.88
C THR A 51 0.01 -2.98 5.79
N THR A 52 0.80 -2.00 5.33
CA THR A 52 0.35 -0.61 5.18
C THR A 52 -0.74 -0.48 4.12
N VAL A 53 -0.63 -1.20 3.01
CA VAL A 53 -1.66 -1.22 1.95
C VAL A 53 -2.98 -1.79 2.48
N LEU A 54 -2.91 -2.91 3.21
CA LEU A 54 -4.10 -3.54 3.81
C LEU A 54 -4.75 -2.66 4.88
N GLN A 55 -3.96 -1.97 5.70
CA GLN A 55 -4.47 -0.98 6.65
C GLN A 55 -5.16 0.18 5.95
N GLY A 56 -4.59 0.69 4.86
CA GLY A 56 -5.21 1.73 4.04
C GLY A 56 -6.56 1.29 3.48
N LEU A 57 -6.64 0.07 2.95
CA LEU A 57 -7.91 -0.52 2.47
C LEU A 57 -8.94 -0.65 3.58
N TRP A 58 -8.53 -1.10 4.77
CA TRP A 58 -9.42 -1.24 5.93
C TRP A 58 -9.98 0.11 6.38
N ILE A 59 -9.15 1.16 6.42
CA ILE A 59 -9.60 2.52 6.72
C ILE A 59 -10.58 3.00 5.65
N ALA A 60 -10.26 2.81 4.37
CA ALA A 60 -11.12 3.24 3.27
C ALA A 60 -12.50 2.58 3.32
N GLN A 61 -12.58 1.30 3.70
CA GLN A 61 -13.85 0.63 3.95
C GLN A 61 -14.58 1.24 5.15
N LYS A 62 -13.89 1.43 6.28
CA LYS A 62 -14.48 1.96 7.52
C LYS A 62 -15.09 3.36 7.31
N GLU A 63 -14.43 4.19 6.49
CA GLU A 63 -14.88 5.55 6.14
C GLU A 63 -15.87 5.59 4.96
N GLY A 64 -16.21 4.43 4.38
CA GLY A 64 -17.21 4.32 3.32
C GLY A 64 -16.75 4.65 1.90
N TYR A 65 -15.43 4.77 1.66
CA TYR A 65 -14.86 4.97 0.32
C TYR A 65 -14.79 3.67 -0.49
N VAL A 66 -14.82 2.51 0.17
CA VAL A 66 -14.82 1.18 -0.44
C VAL A 66 -16.02 0.39 0.09
N PRO A 67 -16.67 -0.47 -0.74
CA PRO A 67 -17.73 -1.35 -0.27
C PRO A 67 -17.30 -2.22 0.91
N LYS A 68 -18.28 -2.70 1.68
CA LYS A 68 -18.00 -3.62 2.78
C LYS A 68 -17.43 -4.94 2.22
N ILE A 69 -16.17 -5.20 2.53
CA ILE A 69 -15.50 -6.48 2.31
C ILE A 69 -15.93 -7.43 3.45
N PRO A 70 -16.32 -8.68 3.13
CA PRO A 70 -16.67 -9.68 4.12
C PRO A 70 -15.60 -9.91 5.19
N ASP A 71 -16.01 -10.09 6.44
CA ASP A 71 -15.09 -10.27 7.57
C ASP A 71 -14.23 -11.54 7.42
N ASP A 72 -14.76 -12.59 6.79
CA ASP A 72 -14.04 -13.84 6.54
C ASP A 72 -12.85 -13.65 5.59
N TRP A 73 -12.91 -12.67 4.68
CA TRP A 73 -11.79 -12.33 3.81
C TRP A 73 -10.60 -11.80 4.62
N TRP A 74 -10.86 -10.89 5.58
CA TRP A 74 -9.84 -10.37 6.49
C TRP A 74 -9.27 -11.46 7.41
N LEU A 75 -10.09 -12.43 7.82
CA LEU A 75 -9.64 -13.57 8.62
C LEU A 75 -8.69 -14.50 7.86
N LYS A 76 -8.86 -14.63 6.54
CA LYS A 76 -7.96 -15.43 5.69
C LYS A 76 -6.58 -14.79 5.60
N LEU A 77 -6.50 -13.45 5.55
CA LEU A 77 -5.22 -12.74 5.52
C LEU A 77 -4.39 -12.95 6.79
N ARG A 78 -5.01 -12.92 7.98
CA ARG A 78 -4.28 -13.06 9.26
C ARG A 78 -3.72 -14.46 9.53
N GLN A 79 -4.05 -15.45 8.70
CA GLN A 79 -3.55 -16.82 8.82
C GLN A 79 -2.25 -17.04 8.05
N PHE A 80 -1.80 -16.06 7.26
CA PHE A 80 -0.55 -16.11 6.50
C PHE A 80 0.63 -15.41 7.19
N ASN A 81 0.49 -15.00 8.47
CA ASN A 81 1.58 -14.43 9.27
C ASN A 81 2.09 -15.41 10.33
#